data_AF-A0A2D7IHJ8-F1
#
_entry.id   AF-A0A2D7IHJ8-F1
#
_cell.length_a   1.000
_cell.length_b   1.000
_cell.length_c   1.000
_cell.angle_alpha   90.00
_cell.angle_beta   90.00
_cell.angle_gamma   90.00
#
_symmetry.space_group_name_H-M   'P 1'
#
loop_
_entity.id
_entity.type
_entity.pdbx_description
1 polymer ?
#
loop_
_entity_poly.entity_id
_entity_poly.type
_entity_poly.pdbx_seq_one_letter_code
_entity_poly.pdbx_strand_id
1 'polypeptide(L)'
;MNDLVLLNERLSQNGYWNKPIQYEHGTPDSEALDLYDQNGYDLTDLEQRFAKINLGPDKGHRYRRALKYDWFAQSKKKTTGAVLNHACLFERKAYTGAAKEQLETWAKENNLIYKLIAMRPKWGLDFSIDYVDAEGNAFEVFHWEFDGFDFAEINKKKKQMEGKLLSIDWDKGGRDLLQRKDEWHGLGFFEQSDWKCNFFDIEKERFKMVIWS
;
A
#
# COMPACT_ATOMS: atom_id res chain seq x y z
N MET A 1 5.83 -23.18 12.68
CA MET A 1 7.01 -23.11 11.78
C MET A 1 6.70 -22.02 10.77
N ASN A 2 7.53 -20.98 10.68
CA ASN A 2 7.25 -19.85 9.79
C ASN A 2 7.39 -20.27 8.32
N ASP A 3 6.35 -19.99 7.51
CA ASP A 3 6.28 -20.30 6.09
C ASP A 3 6.27 -19.06 5.20
N LEU A 4 6.43 -17.86 5.78
CA LEU A 4 6.62 -16.61 5.07
C LEU A 4 8.00 -16.53 4.42
N VAL A 5 8.01 -16.03 3.19
CA VAL A 5 9.19 -15.84 2.35
C VAL A 5 9.23 -14.38 1.92
N LEU A 6 10.34 -13.72 2.20
CA LEU A 6 10.59 -12.36 1.73
C LEU A 6 10.84 -12.36 0.23
N LEU A 7 10.18 -11.46 -0.49
CA LEU A 7 10.39 -11.26 -1.92
C LEU A 7 11.42 -10.16 -2.17
N ASN A 8 12.05 -10.21 -3.35
CA ASN A 8 13.15 -9.31 -3.70
C ASN A 8 12.70 -7.91 -4.18
N GLU A 9 11.41 -7.60 -4.09
CA GLU A 9 10.86 -6.31 -4.50
C GLU A 9 11.31 -5.16 -3.58
N ARG A 10 11.46 -3.97 -4.17
CA ARG A 10 12.00 -2.80 -3.49
C ARG A 10 11.20 -1.55 -3.85
N LEU A 11 10.96 -0.73 -2.84
CA LEU A 11 10.46 0.63 -3.05
C LEU A 11 11.51 1.45 -3.82
N SER A 12 11.05 2.21 -4.79
CA SER A 12 11.81 3.20 -5.54
C SER A 12 11.97 4.48 -4.72
N GLN A 13 13.22 4.89 -4.53
CA GLN A 13 13.57 6.16 -3.91
C GLN A 13 13.09 7.37 -4.72
N ASN A 14 12.98 7.24 -6.06
CA ASN A 14 12.47 8.33 -6.88
C ASN A 14 10.96 8.48 -6.64
N GLY A 15 10.58 9.56 -5.95
CA GLY A 15 9.21 9.91 -5.64
C GLY A 15 8.46 10.64 -6.76
N TYR A 16 9.10 10.94 -7.89
CA TYR A 16 8.55 11.86 -8.88
C TYR A 16 8.51 11.29 -10.31
N TRP A 17 7.43 11.63 -11.01
CA TRP A 17 7.33 11.55 -12.46
C TRP A 17 7.86 12.85 -13.09
N ASN A 18 8.70 12.71 -14.11
CA ASN A 18 9.31 13.85 -14.80
C ASN A 18 9.07 13.85 -16.31
N LYS A 19 8.71 12.71 -16.91
CA LYS A 19 8.39 12.62 -18.34
C LYS A 19 6.93 13.02 -18.56
N PRO A 20 6.65 14.00 -19.44
CA PRO A 20 5.29 14.31 -19.85
C PRO A 20 4.73 13.16 -20.69
N ILE A 21 3.41 13.15 -20.86
CA ILE A 21 2.72 12.18 -21.71
C ILE A 21 2.31 12.83 -23.03
N GLN A 22 2.25 12.05 -24.10
CA GLN A 22 1.51 12.46 -25.29
C GLN A 22 0.02 12.33 -24.99
N TYR A 23 -0.73 13.40 -25.23
CA TYR A 23 -2.18 13.43 -25.04
C TYR A 23 -2.78 13.93 -26.35
N GLU A 24 -3.59 13.09 -27.00
CA GLU A 24 -4.04 13.30 -28.39
C GLU A 24 -5.00 14.48 -28.53
N HIS A 25 -5.67 14.87 -27.44
CA HIS A 25 -6.71 15.91 -27.45
C HIS A 25 -6.54 16.87 -26.27
N GLY A 26 -6.02 18.07 -26.53
CA GLY A 26 -6.07 19.21 -25.60
C GLY A 26 -5.77 18.91 -24.13
N THR A 27 -6.60 19.47 -23.25
CA THR A 27 -6.60 19.24 -21.80
C THR A 27 -7.40 17.98 -21.46
N PRO A 28 -6.93 17.13 -20.52
CA PRO A 28 -7.70 15.97 -20.06
C PRO A 28 -9.07 16.34 -19.48
N ASP A 29 -10.09 15.57 -19.84
CA ASP A 29 -11.44 15.71 -19.30
C ASP A 29 -11.50 15.32 -17.81
N SER A 30 -12.60 15.68 -17.14
CA SER A 30 -12.78 15.41 -15.70
C SER A 30 -12.75 13.92 -15.37
N GLU A 31 -13.25 13.05 -16.25
CA GLU A 31 -13.29 11.60 -16.04
C GLU A 31 -11.89 11.01 -15.88
N ALA A 32 -10.86 11.64 -16.45
CA ALA A 32 -9.47 11.21 -16.30
C ALA A 32 -8.95 11.32 -14.85
N LEU A 33 -9.69 12.00 -13.97
CA LEU A 33 -9.40 12.22 -12.56
C LEU A 33 -10.46 11.61 -11.62
N ASP A 34 -11.40 10.82 -12.16
CA ASP A 34 -12.43 10.17 -11.36
C ASP A 34 -11.83 9.25 -10.31
N LEU A 35 -12.56 9.11 -9.20
CA LEU A 35 -12.16 8.29 -8.05
C LEU A 35 -10.78 8.66 -7.48
N TYR A 36 -10.37 9.93 -7.60
CA TYR A 36 -9.13 10.42 -7.02
C TYR A 36 -9.04 10.02 -5.55
N ASP A 37 -8.14 9.10 -5.28
CA ASP A 37 -7.85 8.62 -3.95
C ASP A 37 -7.04 9.70 -3.22
N GLN A 38 -7.53 10.26 -2.12
CA GLN A 38 -6.83 11.35 -1.43
C GLN A 38 -5.75 10.83 -0.47
N ASN A 39 -5.91 9.61 0.03
CA ASN A 39 -5.13 9.11 1.15
C ASN A 39 -4.62 7.67 0.98
N GLY A 40 -5.05 6.94 -0.04
CA GLY A 40 -4.48 5.66 -0.44
C GLY A 40 -3.57 5.77 -1.67
N TYR A 41 -3.52 4.68 -2.44
CA TYR A 41 -2.54 4.45 -3.51
C TYR A 41 -3.18 4.22 -4.88
N ASP A 42 -4.51 4.28 -4.98
CA ASP A 42 -5.16 4.15 -6.27
C ASP A 42 -4.86 5.38 -7.15
N LEU A 43 -4.55 5.07 -8.40
CA LEU A 43 -4.17 6.00 -9.45
C LEU A 43 -5.40 6.25 -10.31
N THR A 44 -5.70 7.53 -10.52
CA THR A 44 -6.60 7.97 -11.59
C THR A 44 -6.11 7.51 -12.97
N ASP A 45 -6.97 7.55 -13.97
CA ASP A 45 -6.60 7.23 -15.36
C ASP A 45 -5.46 8.12 -15.88
N LEU A 46 -5.44 9.39 -15.47
CA LEU A 46 -4.35 10.30 -15.81
C LEU A 46 -3.03 9.89 -15.13
N GLU A 47 -3.06 9.57 -13.83
CA GLU A 47 -1.88 9.07 -13.10
C GLU A 47 -1.31 7.78 -13.73
N GLN A 48 -2.18 6.85 -14.14
CA GLN A 48 -1.78 5.60 -14.81
C GLN A 48 -1.05 5.87 -16.14
N ARG A 49 -1.48 6.87 -16.92
CA ARG A 49 -0.79 7.26 -18.17
C ARG A 49 0.63 7.76 -17.89
N PHE A 50 0.80 8.62 -16.87
CA PHE A 50 2.12 9.06 -16.45
C PHE A 50 2.99 7.90 -15.96
N ALA A 51 2.44 7.00 -15.16
CA ALA A 51 3.15 5.82 -14.67
C ALA A 51 3.65 4.94 -15.84
N LYS A 52 2.81 4.70 -16.85
CA LYS A 52 3.18 3.90 -18.04
C LYS A 52 4.39 4.49 -18.77
N ILE A 53 4.42 5.80 -19.01
CA ILE A 53 5.52 6.46 -19.73
C ILE A 53 6.79 6.55 -18.87
N ASN A 54 6.65 6.78 -17.57
CA ASN A 54 7.80 6.95 -16.67
C ASN A 54 8.44 5.62 -16.26
N LEU A 55 7.68 4.52 -16.17
CA LEU A 55 8.18 3.18 -15.80
C LEU A 55 8.64 2.34 -17.01
N GLY A 56 8.16 2.65 -18.21
CA GLY A 56 8.37 1.84 -19.41
C GLY A 56 7.34 0.73 -19.59
N PRO A 57 7.25 0.13 -20.80
CA PRO A 57 6.16 -0.75 -21.21
C PRO A 57 6.01 -2.00 -20.32
N ASP A 58 7.10 -2.67 -19.97
CA ASP A 58 7.04 -3.95 -19.22
C ASP A 58 6.53 -3.81 -17.79
N LYS A 59 6.75 -2.64 -17.18
CA LYS A 59 6.33 -2.33 -15.81
C LYS A 59 4.92 -1.72 -15.78
N GLY A 60 4.58 -0.87 -16.76
CA GLY A 60 3.27 -0.21 -16.81
C GLY A 60 2.07 -1.17 -16.88
N HIS A 61 2.21 -2.35 -17.50
CA HIS A 61 1.11 -3.32 -17.62
C HIS A 61 0.72 -4.04 -16.32
N ARG A 62 1.55 -4.00 -15.28
CA ARG A 62 1.30 -4.67 -13.99
C ARG A 62 0.41 -3.85 -13.05
N TYR A 63 0.26 -2.55 -13.28
CA TYR A 63 -0.28 -1.59 -12.31
C TYR A 63 -1.55 -0.92 -12.84
N ARG A 64 -2.65 -1.69 -12.93
CA ARG A 64 -3.92 -1.17 -13.48
C ARG A 64 -4.70 -0.27 -12.52
N ARG A 65 -4.25 -0.14 -11.27
CA ARG A 65 -4.91 0.69 -10.24
C ARG A 65 -3.93 1.33 -9.28
N ALA A 66 -2.87 0.65 -8.84
CA ALA A 66 -1.86 1.21 -7.93
C ALA A 66 -0.45 0.74 -8.30
N LEU A 67 0.59 1.51 -7.92
CA LEU A 67 1.97 1.01 -7.92
C LEU A 67 2.15 0.09 -6.71
N LYS A 68 1.88 -1.19 -6.93
CA LYS A 68 1.79 -2.23 -5.90
C LYS A 68 2.78 -3.34 -6.20
N TYR A 69 3.59 -3.71 -5.23
CA TYR A 69 4.60 -4.77 -5.35
C TYR A 69 4.41 -5.78 -4.24
N ASP A 70 4.60 -7.06 -4.53
CA ASP A 70 4.50 -8.11 -3.51
C ASP A 70 5.68 -8.00 -2.54
N TRP A 71 5.40 -8.02 -1.24
CA TRP A 71 6.41 -7.91 -0.19
C TRP A 71 6.80 -9.28 0.37
N PHE A 72 5.81 -10.08 0.74
CA PHE A 72 5.96 -11.44 1.22
C PHE A 72 5.08 -12.40 0.43
N ALA A 73 5.49 -13.66 0.39
CA ALA A 73 4.66 -14.78 -0.02
C ALA A 73 4.66 -15.87 1.06
N GLN A 74 3.70 -16.77 1.02
CA GLN A 74 3.82 -18.05 1.72
C GLN A 74 4.43 -19.10 0.80
N SER A 75 5.40 -19.85 1.31
CA SER A 75 6.09 -20.92 0.57
C SER A 75 5.15 -22.03 0.09
N LYS A 76 3.99 -22.19 0.74
CA LYS A 76 2.93 -23.13 0.37
C LYS A 76 1.58 -22.43 0.45
N LYS A 77 0.68 -22.74 -0.48
CA LYS A 77 -0.71 -22.30 -0.38
C LYS A 77 -1.39 -23.09 0.75
N LYS A 78 -1.78 -22.39 1.81
CA LYS A 78 -2.49 -22.96 2.96
C LYS A 78 -4.00 -22.80 2.79
N THR A 79 -4.75 -23.75 3.35
CA THR A 79 -6.21 -23.73 3.46
C THR A 79 -6.69 -23.88 4.90
N THR A 80 -5.74 -23.91 5.86
CA THR A 80 -5.97 -24.05 7.29
C THR A 80 -4.81 -23.42 8.06
N GLY A 81 -5.07 -22.97 9.28
CA GLY A 81 -4.15 -22.18 10.10
C GLY A 81 -4.07 -20.73 9.61
N ALA A 82 -2.91 -20.12 9.84
CA ALA A 82 -2.61 -18.77 9.40
C ALA A 82 -2.33 -18.71 7.90
N VAL A 83 -3.11 -17.90 7.19
CA VAL A 83 -3.07 -17.70 5.74
C VAL A 83 -2.72 -16.24 5.46
N LEU A 84 -1.69 -16.02 4.66
CA LEU A 84 -1.34 -14.69 4.18
C LEU A 84 -2.44 -14.22 3.22
N ASN A 85 -3.14 -13.16 3.63
CA ASN A 85 -4.14 -12.51 2.79
C ASN A 85 -3.43 -11.63 1.76
N HIS A 86 -2.60 -10.70 2.24
CA HIS A 86 -1.74 -9.88 1.40
C HIS A 86 -0.51 -9.38 2.14
N ALA A 87 0.55 -9.08 1.39
CA ALA A 87 1.71 -8.36 1.87
C ALA A 87 2.27 -7.54 0.73
N CYS A 88 2.17 -6.21 0.83
CA CYS A 88 2.32 -5.31 -0.29
C CYS A 88 3.18 -4.09 0.06
N LEU A 89 3.96 -3.67 -0.92
CA LEU A 89 4.66 -2.40 -0.93
C LEU A 89 3.91 -1.48 -1.88
N PHE A 90 3.72 -0.22 -1.48
CA PHE A 90 2.99 0.76 -2.26
C PHE A 90 3.81 2.02 -2.52
N GLU A 91 3.58 2.60 -3.70
CA GLU A 91 4.13 3.87 -4.10
C GLU A 91 3.05 4.76 -4.72
N ARG A 92 3.14 6.05 -4.48
CA ARG A 92 2.42 7.06 -5.25
C ARG A 92 3.33 8.24 -5.50
N LYS A 93 3.44 8.62 -6.76
CA LYS A 93 4.43 9.61 -7.20
C LYS A 93 3.79 10.98 -7.32
N ALA A 94 4.56 11.99 -6.98
CA ALA A 94 4.27 13.37 -7.31
C ALA A 94 4.86 13.73 -8.69
N TYR A 95 4.71 15.00 -9.09
CA TYR A 95 5.11 15.47 -10.41
C TYR A 95 6.20 16.54 -10.31
N THR A 96 7.18 16.46 -11.21
CA THR A 96 8.27 17.44 -11.33
C THR A 96 8.65 17.68 -12.79
N GLY A 97 9.45 18.72 -13.06
CA GLY A 97 9.96 19.06 -14.38
C GLY A 97 8.86 19.14 -15.46
N ALA A 98 9.15 18.63 -16.65
CA ALA A 98 8.28 18.71 -17.81
C ALA A 98 6.89 18.04 -17.60
N ALA A 99 6.80 17.00 -16.77
CA ALA A 99 5.51 16.42 -16.39
C ALA A 99 4.65 17.41 -15.58
N LYS A 100 5.26 18.13 -14.63
CA LYS A 100 4.55 19.14 -13.82
C LYS A 100 4.14 20.34 -14.66
N GLU A 101 5.03 20.84 -15.52
CA GLU A 101 4.73 21.96 -16.44
C GLU A 101 3.54 21.65 -17.36
N GLN A 102 3.46 20.40 -17.83
CA GLN A 102 2.31 19.92 -18.61
C GLN A 102 1.02 19.96 -17.79
N LEU A 103 1.03 19.43 -16.55
CA LEU A 103 -0.14 19.50 -15.66
C LEU A 103 -0.54 20.94 -15.36
N GLU A 104 0.41 21.83 -15.09
CA GLU A 104 0.17 23.25 -14.82
C GLU A 104 -0.45 23.98 -16.01
N THR A 105 -0.11 23.55 -17.24
CA THR A 105 -0.72 24.08 -18.46
C THR A 105 -2.18 23.63 -18.57
N TRP A 106 -2.44 22.33 -18.41
CA TRP A 106 -3.79 21.77 -18.45
C TRP A 106 -4.70 22.27 -17.32
N ALA A 107 -4.12 22.53 -16.15
CA ALA A 107 -4.86 23.00 -14.98
C ALA A 107 -5.53 24.38 -15.19
N LYS A 108 -5.08 25.17 -16.18
CA LYS A 108 -5.71 26.44 -16.56
C LYS A 108 -7.11 26.26 -17.17
N GLU A 109 -7.38 25.08 -17.73
CA GLU A 109 -8.67 24.73 -18.35
C GLU A 109 -9.44 23.72 -17.48
N ASN A 110 -8.77 22.73 -16.89
CA ASN A 110 -9.35 21.77 -15.96
C ASN A 110 -8.70 21.88 -14.56
N ASN A 111 -9.33 22.66 -13.68
CA ASN A 111 -8.84 22.91 -12.32
C ASN A 111 -8.73 21.64 -11.44
N LEU A 112 -9.40 20.53 -11.77
CA LEU A 112 -9.25 19.29 -11.00
C LEU A 112 -7.80 18.77 -11.03
N ILE A 113 -7.02 19.13 -12.05
CA ILE A 113 -5.61 18.75 -12.21
C ILE A 113 -4.75 19.34 -11.09
N TYR A 114 -5.17 20.43 -10.42
CA TYR A 114 -4.49 20.92 -9.24
C TYR A 114 -4.41 19.87 -8.11
N LYS A 115 -5.32 18.90 -8.06
CA LYS A 115 -5.21 17.74 -7.14
C LYS A 115 -3.94 16.93 -7.38
N LEU A 116 -3.48 16.78 -8.62
CA LEU A 116 -2.24 16.08 -8.95
C LEU A 116 -1.01 16.96 -8.69
N ILE A 117 -1.10 18.24 -9.05
CA ILE A 117 0.00 19.21 -8.87
C ILE A 117 0.35 19.36 -7.38
N ALA A 118 -0.64 19.34 -6.50
CA ALA A 118 -0.47 19.50 -5.05
C ALA A 118 0.04 18.23 -4.33
N MET A 119 0.22 17.10 -5.03
CA MET A 119 0.69 15.86 -4.40
C MET A 119 2.16 15.97 -4.00
N ARG A 120 2.49 15.39 -2.84
CA ARG A 120 3.86 14.96 -2.50
C ARG A 120 3.99 13.43 -2.67
N PRO A 121 5.21 12.90 -2.86
CA PRO A 121 5.42 11.46 -2.96
C PRO A 121 5.00 10.73 -1.68
N LYS A 122 4.46 9.51 -1.83
CA LYS A 122 4.00 8.66 -0.73
C LYS A 122 4.49 7.22 -0.93
N TRP A 123 4.91 6.57 0.16
CA TRP A 123 5.29 5.17 0.21
C TRP A 123 4.53 4.46 1.32
N GLY A 124 4.18 3.19 1.12
CA GLY A 124 3.34 2.43 2.04
C GLY A 124 3.80 0.99 2.19
N LEU A 125 3.54 0.43 3.37
CA LEU A 125 3.74 -0.96 3.74
C LEU A 125 2.40 -1.50 4.22
N ASP A 126 1.98 -2.66 3.72
CA ASP A 126 0.70 -3.26 4.08
C ASP A 126 0.90 -4.77 4.25
N PHE A 127 0.44 -5.32 5.37
CA PHE A 127 0.57 -6.73 5.70
C PHE A 127 -0.69 -7.23 6.41
N SER A 128 -1.25 -8.34 5.92
CA SER A 128 -2.40 -8.99 6.54
C SER A 128 -2.29 -10.51 6.53
N ILE A 129 -2.53 -11.12 7.71
CA ILE A 129 -2.70 -12.55 7.89
C ILE A 129 -4.05 -12.84 8.53
N ASP A 130 -4.74 -13.82 7.96
CA ASP A 130 -5.99 -14.39 8.46
C ASP A 130 -5.77 -15.76 9.08
N TYR A 131 -6.74 -16.26 9.83
CA TYR A 131 -6.76 -17.63 10.36
C TYR A 131 -8.05 -18.33 9.98
N VAL A 132 -7.94 -19.57 9.52
CA VAL A 132 -9.07 -20.46 9.23
C VAL A 132 -8.83 -21.88 9.71
N ASP A 133 -9.84 -22.57 10.23
CA ASP A 133 -9.73 -23.97 10.67
C ASP A 133 -10.95 -24.84 10.33
N ALA A 134 -10.88 -26.12 10.70
CA ALA A 134 -11.90 -27.12 10.39
C ALA A 134 -13.17 -26.94 11.24
N GLU A 135 -13.06 -26.25 12.36
CA GLU A 135 -14.14 -25.89 13.27
C GLU A 135 -14.95 -24.69 12.75
N GLY A 136 -14.51 -24.07 11.66
CA GLY A 136 -15.18 -22.94 11.03
C GLY A 136 -14.81 -21.60 11.63
N ASN A 137 -13.73 -21.52 12.44
CA ASN A 137 -13.19 -20.23 12.84
C ASN A 137 -12.61 -19.53 11.61
N ALA A 138 -12.94 -18.25 11.45
CA ALA A 138 -12.41 -17.38 10.40
C ALA A 138 -12.28 -15.96 10.96
N PHE A 139 -11.06 -15.44 11.04
CA PHE A 139 -10.81 -14.08 11.54
C PHE A 139 -9.44 -13.57 11.10
N GLU A 140 -9.29 -12.25 11.08
CA GLU A 140 -8.01 -11.59 10.87
C GLU A 140 -7.11 -11.77 12.10
N VAL A 141 -5.92 -12.35 11.92
CA VAL A 141 -4.92 -12.48 12.99
C VAL A 141 -4.23 -11.15 13.21
N PHE A 142 -3.83 -10.49 12.12
CA PHE A 142 -3.08 -9.26 12.17
C PHE A 142 -3.19 -8.51 10.85
N HIS A 143 -3.56 -7.24 10.93
CA HIS A 143 -3.45 -6.28 9.83
C HIS A 143 -2.54 -5.14 10.31
N TRP A 144 -1.65 -4.71 9.44
CA TRP A 144 -0.74 -3.61 9.72
C TRP A 144 -0.41 -2.81 8.47
N GLU A 145 -0.78 -1.52 8.50
CA GLU A 145 -0.46 -0.54 7.48
C GLU A 145 0.46 0.58 8.03
N PHE A 146 1.47 0.96 7.25
CA PHE A 146 2.37 2.06 7.59
C PHE A 146 2.79 2.87 6.36
N ASP A 147 2.24 4.07 6.30
CA ASP A 147 2.41 5.08 5.28
C ASP A 147 3.45 6.13 5.68
N GLY A 148 4.05 6.79 4.70
CA GLY A 148 4.81 8.00 4.93
C GLY A 148 5.21 8.73 3.65
N PHE A 149 5.72 9.95 3.86
CA PHE A 149 6.17 10.85 2.80
C PHE A 149 7.70 10.96 2.72
N ASP A 150 8.43 10.22 3.57
CA ASP A 150 9.89 10.13 3.55
C ASP A 150 10.33 8.70 3.22
N PHE A 151 11.06 8.56 2.12
CA PHE A 151 11.53 7.26 1.66
C PHE A 151 12.48 6.59 2.66
N ALA A 152 13.37 7.36 3.30
CA ALA A 152 14.38 6.79 4.18
C ALA A 152 13.73 6.22 5.46
N GLU A 153 12.75 6.91 6.01
CA GLU A 153 11.91 6.44 7.11
C GLU A 153 11.19 5.14 6.74
N ILE A 154 10.45 5.14 5.62
CA ILE A 154 9.66 3.97 5.22
C ILE A 154 10.55 2.78 4.88
N ASN A 155 11.67 3.00 4.20
CA ASN A 155 12.62 1.93 3.90
C ASN A 155 13.32 1.39 5.16
N LYS A 156 13.57 2.24 6.16
CA LYS A 156 14.06 1.79 7.48
C LYS A 156 12.99 0.96 8.19
N LYS A 157 11.74 1.43 8.19
CA LYS A 157 10.60 0.73 8.79
C LYS A 157 10.37 -0.63 8.15
N LYS A 158 10.41 -0.71 6.82
CA LYS A 158 10.32 -1.96 6.05
C LYS A 158 11.31 -2.99 6.56
N LYS A 159 12.60 -2.64 6.68
CA LYS A 159 13.65 -3.56 7.16
C LYS A 159 13.43 -4.02 8.61
N GLN A 160 12.94 -3.11 9.48
CA GLN A 160 12.61 -3.45 10.86
C GLN A 160 11.47 -4.48 10.90
N MET A 161 10.41 -4.21 10.15
CA MET A 161 9.23 -5.08 10.08
C MET A 161 9.52 -6.41 9.40
N GLU A 162 10.43 -6.46 8.43
CA GLU A 162 10.81 -7.74 7.81
C GLU A 162 11.34 -8.74 8.83
N GLY A 163 12.25 -8.30 9.71
CA GLY A 163 12.76 -9.15 10.78
C GLY A 163 11.68 -9.55 11.79
N LYS A 164 10.81 -8.60 12.16
CA LYS A 164 9.74 -8.85 13.15
C LYS A 164 8.69 -9.83 12.62
N LEU A 165 8.15 -9.59 11.42
CA LEU A 165 7.13 -10.45 10.79
C LEU A 165 7.66 -11.86 10.53
N LEU A 166 8.93 -12.01 10.15
CA LEU A 166 9.58 -13.31 9.97
C LEU A 166 9.85 -14.06 11.29
N SER A 167 9.83 -13.37 12.42
CA SER A 167 10.06 -13.99 13.73
C SER A 167 8.80 -14.60 14.36
N ILE A 168 7.62 -14.24 13.85
CA ILE A 168 6.33 -14.63 14.44
C ILE A 168 5.91 -16.00 13.92
N ASP A 169 5.50 -16.90 14.83
CA ASP A 169 4.76 -18.12 14.47
C ASP A 169 3.27 -17.78 14.33
N TRP A 170 2.86 -17.46 13.11
CA TRP A 170 1.50 -17.01 12.82
C TRP A 170 0.41 -18.04 13.11
N ASP A 171 0.71 -19.33 12.95
CA ASP A 171 -0.22 -20.42 13.30
C ASP A 171 -0.46 -20.45 14.81
N LYS A 172 0.60 -20.29 15.61
CA LYS A 172 0.46 -20.15 17.07
C LYS A 172 -0.28 -18.86 17.41
N GLY A 173 0.08 -17.74 16.77
CA GLY A 173 -0.57 -16.45 16.96
C GLY A 173 -2.08 -16.51 16.76
N GLY A 174 -2.55 -17.14 15.67
CA GLY A 174 -3.97 -17.34 15.43
C GLY A 174 -4.66 -18.16 16.53
N ARG A 175 -4.07 -19.30 16.94
CA ARG A 175 -4.62 -20.10 18.06
C ARG A 175 -4.65 -19.35 19.39
N ASP A 176 -3.60 -18.58 19.70
CA ASP A 176 -3.53 -17.78 20.92
C ASP A 176 -4.59 -16.65 20.90
N LEU A 177 -4.79 -16.00 19.74
CA LEU A 177 -5.84 -14.98 19.57
C LEU A 177 -7.24 -15.57 19.75
N LEU A 178 -7.48 -16.77 19.22
CA LEU A 178 -8.76 -17.46 19.35
C LEU A 178 -9.07 -17.78 20.82
N GLN A 179 -8.08 -18.15 21.62
CA GLN A 179 -8.24 -18.36 23.07
C GLN A 179 -8.58 -17.07 23.83
N ARG A 180 -8.18 -15.92 23.29
CA ARG A 180 -8.40 -14.58 23.86
C ARG A 180 -9.49 -13.80 23.13
N LYS A 181 -10.35 -14.48 22.37
CA LYS A 181 -11.37 -13.87 21.49
C LYS A 181 -12.25 -12.84 22.22
N ASP A 182 -12.64 -13.13 23.45
CA ASP A 182 -13.49 -12.26 24.25
C ASP A 182 -12.84 -10.92 24.60
N GLU A 183 -11.51 -10.80 24.53
CA GLU A 183 -10.79 -9.56 24.81
C GLU A 183 -10.83 -8.56 23.65
N TRP A 184 -10.97 -9.03 22.41
CA TRP A 184 -10.79 -8.19 21.22
C TRP A 184 -11.96 -8.22 20.25
N HIS A 185 -12.70 -9.32 20.13
CA HIS A 185 -13.70 -9.48 19.07
C HIS A 185 -14.87 -8.48 19.17
N GLY A 186 -15.18 -8.02 20.38
CA GLY A 186 -16.22 -6.99 20.61
C GLY A 186 -15.74 -5.55 20.42
N LEU A 187 -14.45 -5.33 20.19
CA LEU A 187 -13.86 -3.99 20.06
C LEU A 187 -14.14 -3.38 18.67
N GLY A 188 -14.06 -2.06 18.57
CA GLY A 188 -14.08 -1.35 17.29
C GLY A 188 -12.81 -1.62 16.48
N PHE A 189 -12.82 -1.23 15.20
CA PHE A 189 -11.72 -1.52 14.26
C PHE A 189 -10.35 -1.05 14.78
N PHE A 190 -10.25 0.20 15.24
CA PHE A 190 -8.98 0.76 15.71
C PHE A 190 -8.51 0.12 17.01
N GLU A 191 -9.45 -0.19 17.90
CA GLU A 191 -9.15 -0.85 19.18
C GLU A 191 -8.70 -2.31 18.97
N GLN A 192 -9.28 -3.02 17.98
CA GLN A 192 -8.78 -4.34 17.57
C GLN A 192 -7.37 -4.25 16.99
N SER A 193 -7.12 -3.29 16.10
CA SER A 193 -5.78 -3.05 15.53
C SER A 193 -4.75 -2.77 16.62
N ASP A 194 -5.06 -1.86 17.56
CA ASP A 194 -4.19 -1.52 18.69
C ASP A 194 -3.94 -2.73 19.60
N TRP A 195 -4.98 -3.50 19.93
CA TRP A 195 -4.84 -4.70 20.75
C TRP A 195 -3.93 -5.73 20.09
N LYS A 196 -4.09 -5.98 18.78
CA LYS A 196 -3.28 -6.94 18.03
C LYS A 196 -1.83 -6.46 17.86
N CYS A 197 -1.62 -5.17 17.59
CA CYS A 197 -0.28 -4.56 17.59
C CYS A 197 0.44 -4.80 18.93
N ASN A 198 -0.23 -4.53 20.05
CA ASN A 198 0.32 -4.79 21.38
C ASN A 198 0.57 -6.30 21.62
N PHE A 199 -0.33 -7.17 21.18
CA PHE A 199 -0.18 -8.62 21.31
C PHE A 199 1.09 -9.15 20.63
N PHE A 200 1.39 -8.66 19.42
CA PHE A 200 2.57 -9.06 18.65
C PHE A 200 3.83 -8.22 18.96
N ASP A 201 3.73 -7.24 19.87
CA ASP A 201 4.80 -6.27 20.16
C ASP A 201 5.26 -5.56 18.87
N ILE A 202 4.28 -5.07 18.11
CA ILE A 202 4.44 -4.26 16.89
C ILE A 202 3.84 -2.88 17.17
N GLU A 203 4.46 -1.84 16.64
CA GLU A 203 3.95 -0.48 16.81
C GLU A 203 2.60 -0.28 16.10
N LYS A 204 1.85 0.70 16.56
CA LYS A 204 0.56 1.07 15.96
C LYS A 204 0.69 1.43 14.48
N GLU A 205 -0.33 1.06 13.72
CA GLU A 205 -0.48 1.43 12.31
C GLU A 205 -0.44 2.95 12.09
N ARG A 206 0.01 3.37 10.91
CA ARG A 206 -0.03 4.76 10.46
C ARG A 206 -0.51 4.81 9.03
N PHE A 207 -1.79 5.09 8.82
CA PHE A 207 -2.42 5.03 7.51
C PHE A 207 -3.39 6.19 7.29
N LYS A 208 -4.04 6.23 6.13
CA LYS A 208 -4.98 7.30 5.72
C LYS A 208 -4.34 8.70 5.73
N MET A 209 -3.03 8.78 5.46
CA MET A 209 -2.33 10.06 5.38
C MET A 209 -2.69 10.81 4.08
N VAL A 210 -3.23 12.01 4.21
CA VAL A 210 -3.58 12.87 3.05
C VAL A 210 -2.33 13.27 2.27
N ILE A 211 -2.35 13.02 0.96
CA ILE A 211 -1.17 13.13 0.09
C ILE A 211 -0.79 14.54 -0.35
N TRP A 212 -1.66 15.53 -0.16
CA TRP A 212 -1.36 16.90 -0.55
C TRP A 212 -0.31 17.54 0.37
N SER A 213 0.57 18.35 -0.23
CA SER A 213 1.62 19.13 0.45
C SER A 213 1.18 20.53 0.82
#